data_AF-A0A7S4CZG9-F1
#
_entry.id   AF-A0A7S4CZG9-F1
#
_cell.length_a   1.000
_cell.length_b   1.000
_cell.length_c   1.000
_cell.angle_alpha   90.00
_cell.angle_beta   90.00
_cell.angle_gamma   90.00
#
_symmetry.space_group_name_H-M   'P 1'
#
loop_
_entity.id
_entity.type
_entity.pdbx_description
1 polymer ?
#
loop_
_entity_poly.entity_id
_entity_poly.type
_entity_poly.pdbx_seq_one_letter_code
_entity_poly.pdbx_strand_id
1 'polypeptide(L)'
;GMGGLLDATNVFKAPLATVFQPISLEHSRFLGSTIAEIARNKAGIMKPQCPAIISLQCPEALQELTRAADEQQCPVHCVRADNVVVHPQESPASLRGQSFQYSGESYQLQLLGAHQAHNAATVLLCCKVLRDAGHCPD
;
A
#
# COMPACT_ATOMS: atom_id res chain seq x y z
N GLY A 1 -5.34 -4.76 -13.02
CA GLY A 1 -6.60 -5.40 -12.61
C GLY A 1 -7.62 -4.36 -12.19
N MET A 2 -8.82 -4.80 -11.80
CA MET A 2 -9.88 -3.99 -11.22
C MET A 2 -10.40 -4.69 -9.96
N GLY A 3 -10.40 -3.96 -8.84
CA GLY A 3 -10.82 -4.54 -7.54
C GLY A 3 -9.74 -5.43 -6.93
N GLY A 4 -10.18 -6.52 -6.31
CA GLY A 4 -9.29 -7.52 -5.71
C GLY A 4 -9.93 -8.91 -5.66
N LEU A 5 -11.06 -9.03 -4.97
CA LEU A 5 -11.73 -10.31 -4.73
C LEU A 5 -11.97 -11.14 -6.01
N LEU A 6 -12.50 -10.49 -7.04
CA LEU A 6 -12.85 -11.11 -8.33
C LEU A 6 -11.87 -10.73 -9.45
N ASP A 7 -10.71 -10.16 -9.10
CA ASP A 7 -9.71 -9.81 -10.09
C ASP A 7 -9.04 -11.06 -10.65
N ALA A 8 -8.77 -11.07 -11.96
CA ALA A 8 -8.16 -12.21 -12.64
C ALA A 8 -6.77 -12.58 -12.09
N THR A 9 -6.09 -11.67 -11.39
CA THR A 9 -4.81 -11.91 -10.73
C THR A 9 -4.93 -12.55 -9.34
N ASN A 10 -6.14 -12.60 -8.75
CA ASN A 10 -6.38 -13.16 -7.42
C ASN A 10 -6.43 -14.71 -7.41
N VAL A 11 -5.48 -15.34 -8.09
CA VAL A 11 -5.36 -16.80 -8.24
C VAL A 11 -4.36 -17.43 -7.28
N PHE A 12 -3.49 -16.61 -6.67
CA PHE A 12 -2.48 -17.08 -5.73
C PHE A 12 -3.09 -17.41 -4.37
N LYS A 13 -2.82 -18.62 -3.86
CA LYS A 13 -3.37 -19.09 -2.58
C LYS A 13 -2.60 -18.60 -1.36
N ALA A 14 -1.30 -18.39 -1.51
CA ALA A 14 -0.39 -17.99 -0.43
C ALA A 14 0.65 -17.00 -0.99
N PRO A 15 0.26 -15.74 -1.27
CA PRO A 15 1.21 -14.70 -1.65
C PRO A 15 2.15 -14.39 -0.48
N LEU A 16 3.40 -14.02 -0.78
CA LEU A 16 4.37 -13.64 0.26
C LEU A 16 3.93 -12.42 1.06
N ALA A 17 3.20 -11.51 0.42
CA ALA A 17 2.55 -10.38 1.05
C ALA A 17 1.41 -9.88 0.14
N THR A 18 0.46 -9.16 0.75
CA THR A 18 -0.56 -8.39 0.04
C THR A 18 -0.36 -6.92 0.36
N VAL A 19 -0.52 -6.03 -0.64
CA VAL A 19 -0.17 -4.61 -0.50
C VAL A 19 -1.34 -3.73 -0.93
N PHE A 20 -1.68 -2.76 -0.09
CA PHE A 20 -2.81 -1.85 -0.28
C PHE A 20 -2.33 -0.41 -0.32
N GLN A 21 -2.34 0.18 -1.52
CA GLN A 21 -2.17 1.62 -1.73
C GLN A 21 -3.43 2.39 -1.29
N PRO A 22 -3.36 3.73 -1.14
CA PRO A 22 -4.50 4.53 -0.71
C PRO A 22 -5.75 4.23 -1.54
N ILE A 23 -6.86 3.90 -0.86
CA ILE A 23 -8.13 3.57 -1.49
C ILE A 23 -8.98 4.83 -1.58
N SER A 24 -9.39 5.17 -2.80
CA SER A 24 -10.28 6.27 -3.10
C SER A 24 -11.52 5.79 -3.86
N LEU A 25 -12.46 6.69 -4.10
CA LEU A 25 -13.58 6.41 -5.00
C LEU A 25 -13.05 6.24 -6.44
N GLU A 26 -13.05 5.00 -6.91
CA GLU A 26 -12.69 4.63 -8.27
C GLU A 26 -13.59 3.48 -8.74
N HIS A 27 -13.86 3.41 -10.05
CA HIS A 27 -14.60 2.32 -10.66
C HIS A 27 -15.93 1.98 -9.97
N SER A 28 -16.66 3.00 -9.51
CA SER A 28 -17.82 2.84 -8.63
C SER A 28 -18.97 1.99 -9.23
N ARG A 29 -19.04 1.89 -10.56
CA ARG A 29 -19.98 1.01 -11.26
C ARG A 29 -19.73 -0.48 -11.01
N PHE A 30 -18.50 -0.87 -10.65
CA PHE A 30 -18.08 -2.26 -10.51
C PHE A 30 -17.73 -2.64 -9.07
N LEU A 31 -17.14 -1.71 -8.31
CA LEU A 31 -16.59 -2.00 -6.98
C LEU A 31 -17.48 -1.53 -5.83
N GLY A 32 -18.49 -0.71 -6.10
CA GLY A 32 -19.38 -0.11 -5.11
C GLY A 32 -19.39 1.41 -5.16
N SER A 33 -20.39 2.00 -4.53
CA SER A 33 -20.62 3.44 -4.50
C SER A 33 -19.87 4.16 -3.37
N THR A 34 -19.30 3.40 -2.42
CA THR A 34 -18.62 3.93 -1.24
C THR A 34 -17.19 3.43 -1.11
N ILE A 35 -16.35 4.17 -0.39
CA ILE A 35 -14.97 3.76 -0.09
C ILE A 35 -14.96 2.42 0.65
N ALA A 36 -15.89 2.20 1.59
CA ALA A 36 -15.98 0.96 2.35
C ALA A 36 -16.27 -0.26 1.45
N GLU A 37 -17.20 -0.14 0.49
CA GLU A 37 -17.47 -1.21 -0.48
C GLU A 37 -16.26 -1.52 -1.36
N ILE A 38 -15.59 -0.47 -1.85
CA ILE A 38 -14.37 -0.62 -2.67
C ILE A 38 -13.25 -1.28 -1.85
N ALA A 39 -13.06 -0.85 -0.59
CA ALA A 39 -12.07 -1.41 0.30
C ALA A 39 -12.34 -2.88 0.61
N ARG A 40 -13.60 -3.25 0.85
CA ARG A 40 -14.01 -4.65 1.03
C ARG A 40 -13.71 -5.51 -0.19
N ASN A 41 -13.98 -5.00 -1.39
CA ASN A 41 -13.65 -5.73 -2.61
C ASN A 41 -12.14 -5.92 -2.76
N LYS A 42 -11.35 -4.86 -2.57
CA LYS A 42 -9.88 -4.90 -2.66
C LYS A 42 -9.29 -5.83 -1.60
N ALA A 43 -9.80 -5.81 -0.37
CA ALA A 43 -9.37 -6.66 0.73
C ALA A 43 -9.46 -8.16 0.41
N GLY A 44 -10.26 -8.57 -0.58
CA GLY A 44 -10.36 -9.95 -1.04
C GLY A 44 -9.08 -10.56 -1.63
N ILE A 45 -8.00 -9.77 -1.80
CA ILE A 45 -6.67 -10.31 -2.09
C ILE A 45 -5.95 -10.87 -0.85
N MET A 46 -6.35 -10.46 0.37
CA MET A 46 -5.79 -11.00 1.62
C MET A 46 -6.03 -12.51 1.68
N LYS A 47 -5.00 -13.23 2.15
CA LYS A 47 -5.04 -14.68 2.31
C LYS A 47 -4.65 -15.03 3.75
N PRO A 48 -5.15 -16.16 4.28
CA PRO A 48 -4.90 -16.56 5.66
C PRO A 48 -3.42 -16.48 6.03
N GLN A 49 -3.12 -15.82 7.15
CA GLN A 49 -1.79 -15.72 7.76
C GLN A 49 -0.71 -15.04 6.89
N CYS A 50 -1.07 -14.52 5.71
CA CYS A 50 -0.15 -13.80 4.84
C CYS A 50 -0.04 -12.34 5.30
N PRO A 51 1.16 -11.73 5.32
CA PRO A 51 1.33 -10.33 5.68
C PRO A 51 0.48 -9.38 4.83
N ALA A 52 -0.13 -8.39 5.48
CA ALA A 52 -0.88 -7.31 4.85
C ALA A 52 -0.14 -5.98 5.07
N ILE A 53 0.33 -5.38 3.97
CA ILE A 53 1.04 -4.10 3.96
C ILE A 53 0.05 -3.02 3.55
N ILE A 54 -0.21 -2.06 4.44
CA ILE A 54 -1.24 -1.05 4.26
C ILE A 54 -0.59 0.33 4.24
N SER A 55 -0.80 1.09 3.17
CA SER A 55 -0.39 2.49 3.09
C SER A 55 -1.24 3.39 4.00
N LEU A 56 -1.06 4.71 3.93
CA LEU A 56 -2.00 5.63 4.57
C LEU A 56 -3.39 5.49 3.93
N GLN A 57 -4.42 5.37 4.77
CA GLN A 57 -5.80 5.16 4.35
C GLN A 57 -6.70 6.19 5.03
N CYS A 58 -7.82 6.53 4.39
CA CYS A 58 -8.92 7.17 5.11
C CYS A 58 -9.58 6.18 6.09
N PRO A 59 -10.30 6.67 7.10
CA PRO A 59 -10.88 5.82 8.14
C PRO A 59 -11.76 4.68 7.61
N GLU A 60 -12.56 4.95 6.58
CA GLU A 60 -13.50 3.99 6.00
C GLU A 60 -12.78 2.81 5.34
N ALA A 61 -11.70 3.09 4.60
CA ALA A 61 -10.88 2.05 3.98
C ALA A 61 -10.10 1.28 5.04
N LEU A 62 -9.50 1.98 6.01
CA LEU A 62 -8.72 1.36 7.07
C LEU A 62 -9.55 0.38 7.91
N GLN A 63 -10.81 0.75 8.21
CA GLN A 63 -11.72 -0.10 8.97
C GLN A 63 -11.98 -1.44 8.25
N GLU A 64 -12.29 -1.40 6.96
CA GLU A 64 -12.59 -2.60 6.18
C GLU A 64 -11.35 -3.48 5.96
N LEU A 65 -10.19 -2.86 5.73
CA LEU A 65 -8.91 -3.58 5.61
C LEU A 65 -8.50 -4.24 6.93
N THR A 66 -8.67 -3.55 8.06
CA THR A 66 -8.36 -4.11 9.39
C THR A 66 -9.29 -5.28 9.71
N ARG A 67 -10.60 -5.14 9.47
CA ARG A 67 -11.56 -6.24 9.65
C ARG A 67 -11.16 -7.47 8.84
N ALA A 68 -10.85 -7.29 7.56
CA ALA A 68 -10.45 -8.39 6.68
C ALA A 68 -9.12 -9.04 7.14
N ALA A 69 -8.16 -8.23 7.59
CA ALA A 69 -6.91 -8.75 8.13
C ALA A 69 -7.13 -9.58 9.39
N ASP A 70 -8.01 -9.15 10.30
CA ASP A 70 -8.38 -9.91 11.50
C ASP A 70 -9.06 -11.24 11.14
N GLU A 71 -10.03 -11.21 10.22
CA GLU A 71 -10.73 -12.41 9.72
C GLU A 71 -9.77 -13.43 9.09
N GLN A 72 -8.74 -12.96 8.38
CA GLN A 72 -7.72 -13.79 7.75
C GLN A 72 -6.50 -14.05 8.65
N GLN A 73 -6.48 -13.50 9.86
CA GLN A 73 -5.33 -13.57 10.77
C GLN A 73 -4.01 -13.09 10.11
N CYS A 74 -4.10 -12.07 9.27
CA CYS A 74 -2.95 -11.47 8.59
C CYS A 74 -2.11 -10.64 9.58
N PRO A 75 -0.78 -10.80 9.62
CA PRO A 75 0.10 -9.82 10.24
C PRO A 75 0.00 -8.48 9.51
N VAL A 76 -0.46 -7.42 10.20
CA VAL A 76 -0.66 -6.10 9.60
C VAL A 76 0.57 -5.22 9.80
N HIS A 77 1.04 -4.61 8.71
CA HIS A 77 2.12 -3.62 8.71
C HIS A 77 1.66 -2.35 8.02
N CYS A 78 1.63 -1.23 8.74
CA CYS A 78 1.15 0.05 8.22
C CYS A 78 2.29 1.04 8.00
N VAL A 79 2.22 1.79 6.90
CA VAL A 79 2.98 3.05 6.78
C VAL A 79 2.38 4.05 7.75
N ARG A 80 3.23 4.63 8.60
CA ARG A 80 2.82 5.68 9.53
C ARG A 80 3.18 7.05 8.94
N ALA A 81 2.32 8.03 9.14
CA ALA A 81 2.48 9.36 8.56
C ALA A 81 3.72 10.10 9.10
N ASP A 82 4.07 9.86 10.37
CA ASP A 82 5.26 10.38 11.03
C ASP A 82 6.57 9.83 10.44
N ASN A 83 6.51 8.73 9.70
CA ASN A 83 7.70 8.09 9.14
C ASN A 83 8.06 8.59 7.74
N VAL A 84 7.26 9.45 7.09
CA VAL A 84 7.52 9.92 5.73
C VAL A 84 7.69 11.44 5.73
N VAL A 85 8.88 11.92 5.36
CA VAL A 85 9.16 13.34 5.22
C VAL A 85 9.51 13.63 3.76
N VAL A 86 8.62 14.34 3.05
CA VAL A 86 8.87 14.74 1.66
C VAL A 86 9.60 16.06 1.65
N HIS A 87 10.77 16.11 1.01
CA HIS A 87 11.49 17.37 0.86
C HIS A 87 10.94 18.16 -0.33
N PRO A 88 10.71 19.47 -0.18
CA PRO A 88 10.32 20.32 -1.29
C PRO A 88 11.36 20.24 -2.41
N GLN A 89 10.93 20.18 -3.67
CA GLN A 89 11.85 20.37 -4.77
C GLN A 89 12.39 21.80 -4.74
N GLU A 90 13.70 21.95 -4.89
CA GLU A 90 14.36 23.27 -4.98
C GLU A 90 13.84 24.11 -6.16
N SER A 91 13.28 23.47 -7.19
CA SER A 91 12.61 24.14 -8.31
C SER A 91 11.44 23.31 -8.84
N PRO A 92 10.24 23.89 -9.00
CA PRO A 92 9.08 23.23 -9.62
C PRO A 92 9.33 22.73 -11.05
N ALA A 93 10.36 23.26 -11.73
CA ALA A 93 10.74 22.88 -13.10
C ALA A 93 11.84 21.80 -13.15
N SER A 94 12.30 21.30 -11.99
CA SER A 94 13.33 20.27 -11.93
C SER A 94 12.77 18.90 -12.31
N LEU A 95 13.18 18.41 -13.48
CA LEU A 95 12.93 17.03 -13.92
C LEU A 95 13.84 16.00 -13.22
N ARG A 96 14.65 16.42 -12.23
CA ARG A 96 15.61 15.53 -11.53
C ARG A 96 14.97 14.60 -10.51
N GLY A 97 13.64 14.65 -10.35
CA GLY A 97 12.93 13.86 -9.34
C GLY A 97 12.85 14.53 -7.98
N GLN A 98 12.32 13.81 -6.99
CA GLN A 98 12.14 14.27 -5.61
C GLN A 98 12.99 13.45 -4.63
N SER A 99 13.23 14.01 -3.45
CA SER A 99 13.82 13.28 -2.33
C SER A 99 12.85 13.21 -1.16
N PHE A 100 12.92 12.12 -0.41
CA PHE A 100 12.12 11.94 0.79
C PHE A 100 12.92 11.13 1.82
N GLN A 101 12.55 11.27 3.08
CA GLN A 101 13.03 10.40 4.14
C GLN A 101 11.96 9.40 4.53
N TYR A 102 12.39 8.17 4.76
CA TYR A 102 11.57 7.13 5.34
C TYR A 102 12.31 6.45 6.49
N SER A 103 11.72 6.49 7.69
CA SER A 103 12.32 5.90 8.91
C SER A 103 13.77 6.36 9.17
N GLY A 104 14.07 7.63 8.90
CA GLY A 104 15.39 8.23 9.13
C GLY A 104 16.41 8.04 8.00
N GLU A 105 16.07 7.32 6.93
CA GLU A 105 16.92 7.15 5.76
C GLU A 105 16.44 7.99 4.58
N SER A 106 17.39 8.53 3.81
CA SER A 106 17.13 9.39 2.65
C SER A 106 17.09 8.60 1.35
N TYR A 107 16.06 8.86 0.54
CA TYR A 107 15.82 8.19 -0.74
C TYR A 107 15.60 9.22 -1.86
N GLN A 108 15.97 8.83 -3.09
CA GLN A 108 15.69 9.61 -4.30
C GLN A 108 14.69 8.86 -5.20
N LEU A 109 13.74 9.61 -5.74
CA LEU A 109 12.72 9.11 -6.67
C LEU A 109 12.73 9.97 -7.93
N GLN A 110 12.87 9.35 -9.10
CA GLN A 110 12.74 10.07 -10.37
C GLN A 110 11.28 10.42 -10.71
N LEU A 111 10.31 9.82 -10.02
CA LEU A 111 8.90 10.13 -10.18
C LEU A 111 8.54 11.39 -9.40
N LEU A 112 7.84 12.31 -10.06
CA LEU A 112 7.35 13.55 -9.47
C LEU A 112 5.98 13.33 -8.79
N GLY A 113 5.67 14.20 -7.82
CA GLY A 113 4.39 14.21 -7.09
C GLY A 113 4.51 13.67 -5.67
N ALA A 114 3.97 14.42 -4.69
CA ALA A 114 4.12 14.11 -3.27
C ALA A 114 3.56 12.74 -2.85
N HIS A 115 2.58 12.20 -3.59
CA HIS A 115 2.04 10.87 -3.35
C HIS A 115 3.06 9.76 -3.67
N GLN A 116 4.04 10.00 -4.55
CA GLN A 116 5.03 8.98 -4.92
C GLN A 116 5.97 8.63 -3.76
N ALA A 117 6.27 9.57 -2.87
CA ALA A 117 7.01 9.29 -1.65
C ALA A 117 6.26 8.31 -0.73
N HIS A 118 4.93 8.44 -0.65
CA HIS A 118 4.09 7.54 0.14
C HIS A 118 3.98 6.14 -0.51
N ASN A 119 3.85 6.09 -1.84
CA ASN A 119 3.90 4.83 -2.59
C ASN A 119 5.23 4.11 -2.33
N ALA A 120 6.34 4.85 -2.41
CA ALA A 120 7.68 4.31 -2.18
C ALA A 120 7.88 3.84 -0.73
N ALA A 121 7.42 4.61 0.26
CA ALA A 121 7.43 4.18 1.66
C ALA A 121 6.69 2.85 1.89
N THR A 122 5.56 2.66 1.19
CA THR A 122 4.79 1.40 1.24
C THR A 122 5.58 0.22 0.64
N VAL A 123 6.29 0.46 -0.46
CA VAL A 123 7.18 -0.55 -1.07
C VAL A 123 8.36 -0.88 -0.15
N LEU A 124 9.02 0.14 0.44
CA LEU A 124 10.12 -0.05 1.37
C LEU A 124 9.69 -0.89 2.59
N LEU A 125 8.49 -0.63 3.12
CA LEU A 125 7.90 -1.44 4.18
C LEU A 125 7.69 -2.89 3.75
N CYS A 126 7.12 -3.11 2.57
CA CYS A 126 6.94 -4.46 2.01
C CYS A 126 8.29 -5.20 1.88
N CYS A 127 9.29 -4.57 1.28
CA CYS A 127 10.63 -5.13 1.15
C CYS A 127 11.27 -5.44 2.51
N LYS A 128 11.05 -4.60 3.53
CA LYS A 128 11.50 -4.88 4.89
C LYS A 128 10.82 -6.12 5.47
N VAL A 129 9.49 -6.20 5.40
CA VAL A 129 8.72 -7.33 5.94
C VAL A 129 9.12 -8.65 5.27
N LEU A 130 9.30 -8.63 3.95
CA LEU A 130 9.75 -9.81 3.20
C LEU A 130 11.17 -10.23 3.59
N ARG A 131 12.11 -9.29 3.72
CA ARG A 131 13.48 -9.58 4.18
C ARG A 131 13.52 -10.15 5.59
N ASP A 132 12.75 -9.57 6.51
CA ASP A 132 12.66 -10.03 7.90
C ASP A 132 12.07 -11.46 7.98
N ALA A 133 11.23 -11.84 7.01
CA ALA A 133 10.71 -13.20 6.85
C ALA A 133 11.66 -14.17 6.11
N GLY A 134 12.87 -13.72 5.73
CA GLY A 134 13.87 -14.54 5.03
C GLY A 134 13.74 -14.55 3.51
N HIS A 135 12.88 -13.71 2.93
CA HIS A 135 12.77 -13.53 1.49
C HIS A 135 13.67 -12.36 1.06
N CYS A 136 14.82 -12.67 0.46
CA CYS A 136 15.65 -11.65 -0.18
C CYS A 136 15.16 -11.45 -1.62
N PRO A 137 14.71 -10.25 -2.02
CA PRO A 137 14.68 -9.93 -3.44
C PRO A 137 16.13 -9.84 -3.93
N ASP A 138 16.45 -10.57 -5.00
CA ASP A 138 17.73 -10.48 -5.71
C ASP A 138 17.99 -9.08 -6.28
#